data_AF-A0A1A8J8W0-F1
#
_entry.id   AF-A0A1A8J8W0-F1
#
_cell.length_a   1.000
_cell.length_b   1.000
_cell.length_c   1.000
_cell.angle_alpha   90.00
_cell.angle_beta   90.00
_cell.angle_gamma   90.00
#
_symmetry.space_group_name_H-M   'P 1'
#
loop_
_entity.id
_entity.type
_entity.pdbx_description
1 polymer ?
#
loop_
_entity_poly.entity_id
_entity_poly.type
_entity_poly.pdbx_seq_one_letter_code
_entity_poly.pdbx_strand_id
1 'polypeptide(L)' 'KRLIEDTEDWQPRTGTTQSRSFRILAQLTGTDFMQDPDDENMKKSREKFLTEIQSPRYARLRDWHHDRSARALNIKV' A
#
# COMPACT_ATOMS: atom_id res chain seq x y z
N LYS A 1 25.36 -5.15 -24.06
CA LYS A 1 24.17 -4.33 -23.70
C LYS A 1 24.21 -4.14 -22.18
N ARG A 2 23.99 -2.90 -21.72
CA ARG A 2 24.45 -2.36 -20.43
C ARG A 2 23.76 -3.08 -19.25
N LEU A 3 24.53 -3.77 -18.41
CA LEU A 3 24.04 -4.53 -17.25
C LEU A 3 23.65 -3.63 -16.06
N ILE A 4 23.85 -2.31 -16.17
CA ILE A 4 23.67 -1.33 -15.10
C ILE A 4 23.27 0.02 -15.73
N GLU A 5 22.18 0.06 -16.51
CA GLU A 5 21.53 1.34 -16.78
C GLU A 5 20.61 1.65 -15.60
N ASP A 6 21.19 2.44 -14.69
CA ASP A 6 20.59 3.45 -13.83
C ASP A 6 19.35 3.08 -13.01
N THR A 7 19.58 2.90 -11.71
CA THR A 7 19.04 3.67 -10.58
C THR A 7 17.78 4.56 -10.70
N GLU A 8 16.92 4.46 -11.71
CA GLU A 8 15.78 5.37 -11.91
C GLU A 8 14.43 4.83 -11.41
N ASP A 9 14.42 3.83 -10.53
CA ASP A 9 13.17 3.17 -10.14
C ASP A 9 13.24 2.50 -8.76
N TRP A 10 13.77 3.25 -7.78
CA TRP A 10 13.71 2.85 -6.37
C TRP A 10 12.27 2.85 -5.84
N GLN A 11 11.34 3.48 -6.56
CA GLN A 11 9.93 3.46 -6.22
C GLN A 11 9.33 2.10 -6.59
N PRO A 12 8.58 1.47 -5.68
CA PRO A 12 7.76 0.33 -6.04
C PRO A 12 6.83 0.74 -7.17
N ARG A 13 6.97 0.14 -8.36
CA ARG A 13 5.96 0.30 -9.42
C ARG A 13 4.62 -0.17 -8.86
N THR A 14 3.59 0.64 -9.09
CA THR A 14 2.25 0.49 -8.51
C THR A 14 1.76 -0.96 -8.64
N GLY A 15 1.62 -1.66 -7.52
CA GLY A 15 1.10 -3.04 -7.48
C GLY A 15 2.09 -4.14 -7.09
N THR A 16 3.34 -3.83 -6.74
CA THR A 16 4.30 -4.84 -6.28
C THR A 16 5.18 -4.31 -5.14
N THR A 17 5.20 -5.03 -4.02
CA THR A 17 5.93 -4.69 -2.78
C THR A 17 7.44 -4.93 -2.91
N GLN A 18 7.84 -5.82 -3.82
CA GLN A 18 9.20 -6.30 -3.93
C GLN A 18 10.05 -5.33 -4.74
N SER A 19 11.28 -4.99 -4.36
CA SER A 19 12.11 -4.09 -5.17
C SER A 19 12.48 -4.72 -6.52
N ARG A 20 12.70 -3.89 -7.55
CA ARG A 20 13.17 -4.38 -8.86
C ARG A 20 14.50 -5.13 -8.73
N SER A 21 15.42 -4.62 -7.91
CA SER A 21 16.72 -5.27 -7.64
C SER A 21 16.53 -6.66 -7.02
N PHE A 22 15.63 -6.82 -6.05
CA PHE A 22 15.37 -8.11 -5.43
C PHE A 22 14.68 -9.08 -6.40
N ARG A 23 13.78 -8.60 -7.28
CA ARG A 23 13.21 -9.42 -8.37
C ARG A 23 14.24 -9.88 -9.39
N ILE A 24 15.21 -9.01 -9.75
CA ILE A 24 16.33 -9.39 -10.63
C ILE A 24 17.19 -10.46 -9.95
N LEU A 25 17.50 -10.30 -8.65
CA LEU A 25 18.22 -11.33 -7.89
C LEU A 25 17.47 -12.66 -7.91
N ALA A 26 16.15 -12.65 -7.68
CA ALA A 26 15.34 -13.87 -7.72
C ALA A 26 15.39 -14.58 -9.07
N GLN A 27 15.39 -13.84 -10.19
CA GLN A 27 15.54 -14.43 -11.53
C GLN A 27 16.94 -15.03 -11.76
N LEU A 28 17.99 -14.36 -11.26
CA LEU A 28 19.37 -14.85 -11.37
C LEU A 28 19.59 -16.12 -10.53
N THR A 29 18.92 -16.22 -9.38
CA THR A 29 19.03 -17.38 -8.47
C THR A 29 17.99 -18.46 -8.74
N GLY A 30 17.05 -18.26 -9.66
CA GLY A 30 15.97 -19.20 -9.96
C GLY A 30 14.93 -19.35 -8.84
N THR A 31 14.74 -18.29 -8.05
CA THR A 31 13.79 -18.23 -6.92
C THR A 31 12.63 -17.27 -7.21
N ASP A 32 12.36 -16.95 -8.47
CA ASP A 32 11.29 -16.05 -8.92
C ASP A 32 9.87 -16.61 -8.65
N PHE A 33 9.77 -17.91 -8.40
CA PHE A 33 8.52 -18.57 -7.98
C PHE A 33 8.31 -18.60 -6.46
N MET A 34 9.32 -18.21 -5.67
CA MET A 34 9.19 -18.19 -4.22
C MET A 34 8.39 -16.97 -3.80
N GLN A 35 7.18 -17.20 -3.30
CA GLN A 35 6.32 -16.15 -2.75
C GLN A 35 6.88 -15.69 -1.41
N ASP A 36 7.10 -14.38 -1.28
CA ASP A 36 7.56 -13.81 -0.02
C ASP A 36 6.42 -13.89 1.02
N PRO A 37 6.63 -14.52 2.19
CA PRO A 37 5.60 -14.56 3.25
C PRO A 37 5.17 -13.16 3.72
N ASP A 38 6.04 -12.14 3.59
CA ASP A 38 5.70 -10.77 3.97
C ASP A 38 4.73 -10.10 2.97
N ASP A 39 4.72 -10.52 1.70
CA ASP A 39 3.79 -10.02 0.69
C ASP A 39 2.33 -10.33 1.05
N GLU A 40 2.07 -11.55 1.52
CA GLU A 40 0.72 -11.95 1.93
C GLU A 40 0.26 -11.23 3.18
N ASN A 41 1.17 -10.99 4.12
CA ASN A 41 0.88 -10.22 5.32
C ASN A 41 0.54 -8.76 4.99
N MET A 42 1.27 -8.14 4.06
CA MET A 42 0.95 -6.78 3.60
C MET A 42 -0.37 -6.71 2.84
N LYS A 43 -0.64 -7.65 1.92
CA LYS A 43 -1.92 -7.72 1.19
C LYS A 43 -3.10 -7.86 2.15
N LYS A 44 -3.02 -8.78 3.10
CA LYS A 44 -4.04 -9.01 4.12
C LYS A 44 -4.24 -7.79 5.03
N SER A 45 -3.17 -7.11 5.38
CA SER A 45 -3.24 -5.87 6.18
C SER A 45 -3.92 -4.74 5.41
N ARG A 46 -3.61 -4.60 4.12
CA ARG A 46 -4.27 -3.64 3.23
C ARG A 46 -5.76 -3.95 3.08
N GLU A 47 -6.12 -5.20 2.88
CA GLU A 47 -7.53 -5.64 2.78
C GLU A 47 -8.30 -5.35 4.08
N LYS A 48 -7.73 -5.69 5.24
CA LYS A 48 -8.30 -5.35 6.56
C LYS A 48 -8.52 -3.84 6.73
N PHE A 49 -7.57 -3.04 6.26
CA PHE A 49 -7.69 -1.59 6.32
C PHE A 49 -8.81 -1.06 5.41
N LEU A 50 -8.90 -1.55 4.17
CA LEU A 50 -9.94 -1.15 3.22
C LEU A 50 -11.34 -1.55 3.71
N THR A 51 -11.47 -2.75 4.27
CA THR A 51 -12.73 -3.23 4.85
C THR A 51 -13.12 -2.43 6.09
N GLU A 52 -12.17 -2.06 6.94
CA GLU A 52 -12.43 -1.20 8.10
C GLU A 52 -12.87 0.22 7.69
N ILE A 53 -12.29 0.80 6.63
CA ILE A 53 -12.73 2.11 6.10
C ILE A 53 -14.17 2.08 5.61
N GLN A 54 -14.62 0.94 5.08
CA GLN A 54 -15.99 0.73 4.63
C GLN A 54 -16.94 0.31 5.77
N SER A 55 -16.42 0.10 6.98
CA SER A 55 -17.21 -0.34 8.12
C SER A 55 -18.18 0.74 8.61
N PRO A 56 -19.40 0.37 9.02
CA PRO A 56 -20.34 1.28 9.68
C PRO A 56 -19.77 1.95 10.94
N ARG A 57 -18.78 1.32 11.60
CA ARG A 57 -18.07 1.92 12.73
C ARG A 57 -17.25 3.12 12.29
N TYR A 58 -16.45 2.97 11.24
CA TYR A 58 -15.60 4.04 10.71
C TYR A 58 -16.43 5.18 10.12
N ALA A 59 -17.53 4.87 9.42
CA ALA A 59 -18.46 5.88 8.88
C ALA A 59 -18.96 6.82 9.98
N ARG A 60 -19.49 6.26 11.09
CA ARG A 60 -19.96 7.06 12.24
C ARG A 60 -18.86 7.95 12.84
N LEU A 61 -17.65 7.42 12.97
CA LEU A 61 -16.53 8.17 13.52
C LEU A 61 -16.10 9.32 12.59
N ARG A 62 -16.06 9.05 11.29
CA ARG A 62 -15.79 10.04 10.24
C ARG A 62 -16.82 11.17 10.27
N ASP A 63 -18.11 10.84 10.29
CA ASP A 63 -19.20 11.82 10.29
C ASP A 63 -19.19 12.68 11.55
N TRP A 64 -18.92 12.07 12.72
CA TRP A 64 -18.77 12.80 13.97
C TRP A 64 -17.63 13.82 13.91
N HIS A 65 -16.47 13.42 13.39
CA HIS A 65 -15.34 14.33 13.22
C HIS A 65 -15.67 15.43 12.21
N HIS A 66 -16.35 15.12 11.10
CA HIS A 66 -16.74 16.10 10.10
C HIS A 66 -17.69 17.16 10.66
N ASP A 67 -18.78 16.78 11.33
CA ASP A 67 -19.73 17.72 11.93
C ASP A 67 -19.06 18.57 13.03
N ARG A 68 -18.26 17.95 13.89
CA ARG A 68 -17.49 18.68 14.92
C ARG A 68 -16.53 19.70 14.31
N SER A 69 -15.82 19.32 13.26
CA SER A 69 -14.83 20.18 12.60
C SER A 69 -15.51 21.32 11.85
N ALA A 70 -16.59 21.05 11.15
CA ALA A 70 -17.34 22.07 10.42
C ALA A 70 -17.93 23.13 11.36
N ARG A 71 -18.48 22.72 12.51
CA ARG A 71 -18.93 23.65 13.55
C ARG A 71 -17.80 24.52 14.10
N ALA A 72 -16.65 23.90 14.39
CA ALA A 72 -15.48 24.63 14.90
C ALA A 72 -14.92 25.65 13.90
N LEU A 73 -15.08 25.38 12.61
CA LEU A 73 -14.60 26.23 11.52
C LEU A 73 -15.69 27.13 10.92
N ASN A 74 -16.91 27.14 11.48
CA ASN A 74 -18.07 27.87 10.94
C ASN A 74 -18.39 27.54 9.46
N ILE A 75 -18.09 26.31 9.03
CA ILE A 75 -18.37 25.80 7.70
C ILE A 75 -19.76 25.16 7.71
N LYS A 76 -20.59 25.45 6.70
CA LYS A 76 -21.84 24.70 6.48
C LYS A 76 -21.49 23.37 5.82
N VAL A 77 -21.81 22.26 6.48
CA VAL A 77 -21.78 20.91 5.89
C VAL A 77 -22.98 20.73 4.98
#